data_AF-A0A550BRQ3-F1
#
_entry.id   AF-A0A550BRQ3-F1
#
_cell.length_a   1.000
_cell.length_b   1.000
_cell.length_c   1.000
_cell.angle_alpha   90.00
_cell.angle_beta   90.00
_cell.angle_gamma   90.00
#
_symmetry.space_group_name_H-M   'P 1'
#
loop_
_entity.id
_entity.type
_entity.pdbx_description
1 polymer ?
#
loop_
_entity_poly.entity_id
_entity_poly.type
_entity_poly.pdbx_seq_one_letter_code
_entity_poly.pdbx_strand_id
1 'polypeptide(L)'
;MYQSRYEVPRTRLERPSESYLHHVLLRLKHSDPPHFRQYLRVDPHTFDELVARIEDDAVFVNNSDSAHQAPVEEQLAVTLYRFGHDGNAAGLQATADWAGIGKGSVQNYMHRVMTALLRPETQFMQDAVRLPTEDEKEDAKQWVEENSCRAWRGGWCFVDGTLVPLARRPAWYGESYFDRKSRYSLNIQVSVVPVHQRRYMYSPGPTDSEPPQLAHH
;
A
#
# COMPACT_ATOMS: atom_id res chain seq x y z
N MET A 1 39.89 8.16 20.65
CA MET A 1 38.99 9.31 20.41
C MET A 1 37.71 8.91 19.65
N TYR A 2 36.99 7.84 20.04
CA TYR A 2 35.71 7.48 19.39
C TYR A 2 34.84 6.67 20.36
N GLN A 3 34.31 7.28 21.42
CA GLN A 3 33.43 6.56 22.36
C GLN A 3 32.19 7.32 22.84
N SER A 4 31.96 8.57 22.42
CA SER A 4 30.88 9.41 22.98
C SER A 4 29.77 9.81 22.00
N ARG A 5 29.66 9.18 20.82
CA ARG A 5 28.67 9.62 19.81
C ARG A 5 27.23 9.13 20.05
N TYR A 6 26.96 8.44 21.17
CA TYR A 6 25.63 7.91 21.50
C TYR A 6 25.02 8.46 22.81
N GLU A 7 25.65 9.45 23.46
CA GLU A 7 25.20 9.99 24.75
C GLU A 7 24.37 11.28 24.62
N VAL A 8 23.72 11.54 23.49
CA VAL A 8 22.79 12.67 23.40
C VAL A 8 21.46 12.26 24.05
N PRO A 9 21.01 12.91 25.14
CA PRO A 9 19.70 12.64 25.72
C PRO A 9 18.63 12.86 24.66
N ARG A 10 17.84 11.82 24.38
CA ARG A 10 16.69 11.97 23.49
C ARG A 10 15.66 12.85 24.19
N THR A 11 15.39 14.03 23.64
CA THR A 11 14.28 14.87 24.09
C THR A 11 12.99 14.07 23.94
N ARG A 12 12.42 13.66 25.08
CA ARG A 12 11.13 12.95 25.10
C ARG A 12 10.05 14.01 24.91
N LEU A 13 9.49 14.07 23.70
CA LEU A 13 8.31 14.88 23.44
C LEU A 13 7.16 14.34 24.31
N GLU A 14 6.38 15.24 24.89
CA GLU A 14 5.14 14.90 25.58
C GLU A 14 4.21 14.17 24.61
N ARG A 15 3.69 13.02 25.05
CA ARG A 15 2.80 12.19 24.22
C ARG A 15 1.36 12.57 24.54
N PRO A 16 0.46 12.63 23.54
CA PRO A 16 -0.96 12.71 23.79
C PRO A 16 -1.41 11.58 24.73
N SER A 17 -2.27 11.89 25.70
CA SER A 17 -2.78 10.91 26.68
C SER A 17 -3.65 9.83 26.03
N GLU A 18 -4.29 10.14 24.90
CA GLU A 18 -5.02 9.20 24.06
C GLU A 18 -4.59 9.41 22.60
N SER A 19 -3.99 8.38 22.00
CA SER A 19 -3.69 8.43 20.56
C SER A 19 -4.99 8.32 19.76
N TYR A 20 -5.11 9.06 18.67
CA TYR A 20 -6.26 8.93 17.78
C TYR A 20 -6.31 7.54 17.10
N LEU A 21 -5.16 6.86 16.98
CA LEU A 21 -5.07 5.46 16.53
C LEU A 21 -6.06 4.53 17.25
N HIS A 22 -6.05 4.52 18.59
CA HIS A 22 -6.96 3.69 19.38
C HIS A 22 -8.43 4.06 19.16
N HIS A 23 -8.74 5.34 18.95
CA HIS A 23 -10.09 5.75 18.57
C HIS A 23 -10.52 5.16 17.22
N VAL A 24 -9.63 5.16 16.22
CA VAL A 24 -9.91 4.54 14.91
C VAL A 24 -10.13 3.03 15.06
N LEU A 25 -9.24 2.33 15.76
CA LEU A 25 -9.28 0.87 15.89
C LEU A 25 -10.42 0.35 16.78
N LEU A 26 -10.63 0.95 17.95
CA LEU A 26 -11.55 0.43 18.96
C LEU A 26 -12.96 1.03 18.86
N ARG A 27 -13.13 2.17 18.18
CA ARG A 27 -14.44 2.83 18.02
C ARG A 27 -14.87 2.87 16.58
N LEU A 28 -14.18 3.63 15.73
CA LEU A 28 -14.64 3.89 14.35
C LEU A 28 -14.77 2.61 13.52
N LYS A 29 -13.87 1.64 13.70
CA LYS A 29 -13.95 0.32 13.06
C LYS A 29 -15.33 -0.34 13.19
N HIS A 30 -15.99 -0.17 14.34
CA HIS A 30 -17.28 -0.79 14.63
C HIS A 30 -18.47 0.17 14.52
N SER A 31 -18.28 1.44 14.90
CA SER A 31 -19.38 2.41 14.96
C SER A 31 -19.55 3.24 13.70
N ASP A 32 -18.50 3.43 12.91
CA ASP A 32 -18.50 4.29 11.71
C ASP A 32 -17.48 3.81 10.65
N PRO A 33 -17.80 2.73 9.90
CA PRO A 33 -16.94 2.20 8.85
C PRO A 33 -16.56 3.22 7.76
N PRO A 34 -17.44 4.15 7.32
CA PRO A 34 -17.05 5.23 6.42
C PRO A 34 -15.91 6.10 6.94
N HIS A 35 -15.96 6.53 8.21
CA HIS A 35 -14.87 7.31 8.79
C HIS A 35 -13.60 6.47 9.00
N PHE A 36 -13.73 5.20 9.39
CA PHE A 36 -12.58 4.28 9.43
C PHE A 36 -11.84 4.22 8.08
N ARG A 37 -12.60 4.08 6.98
CA ARG A 37 -12.08 4.08 5.61
C ARG A 37 -11.39 5.39 5.23
N GLN A 38 -11.82 6.53 5.76
CA GLN A 38 -11.15 7.80 5.48
C GLN A 38 -9.72 7.82 6.05
N TYR A 39 -9.52 7.24 7.23
CA TYR A 39 -8.22 7.17 7.88
C TYR A 39 -7.30 6.09 7.29
N LEU A 40 -7.80 4.87 7.10
CA LEU A 40 -6.96 3.72 6.73
C LEU A 40 -7.07 3.30 5.26
N ARG A 41 -7.97 3.93 4.49
CA ARG A 41 -8.23 3.65 3.05
C ARG A 41 -8.70 2.22 2.73
N VAL A 42 -8.98 1.42 3.75
CA VAL A 42 -9.55 0.07 3.67
C VAL A 42 -10.79 -0.01 4.57
N ASP A 43 -11.75 -0.84 4.22
CA ASP A 43 -12.88 -1.13 5.10
C ASP A 43 -12.46 -2.02 6.29
N PRO A 44 -13.25 -2.04 7.37
CA PRO A 44 -12.95 -2.86 8.54
C PRO A 44 -12.76 -4.35 8.25
N HIS A 45 -13.55 -4.91 7.33
CA HIS A 45 -13.47 -6.33 7.00
C HIS A 45 -12.17 -6.66 6.26
N THR A 46 -11.82 -5.89 5.21
CA THR A 46 -10.52 -5.99 4.54
C THR A 46 -9.36 -5.78 5.51
N PHE A 47 -9.49 -4.86 6.47
CA PHE A 47 -8.47 -4.65 7.49
C PHE A 47 -8.25 -5.91 8.34
N ASP A 48 -9.32 -6.54 8.81
CA ASP A 48 -9.24 -7.76 9.62
C ASP A 48 -8.64 -8.94 8.84
N GLU A 49 -9.00 -9.09 7.56
CA GLU A 49 -8.37 -10.09 6.70
C GLU A 49 -6.87 -9.84 6.50
N LEU A 50 -6.45 -8.58 6.38
CA LEU A 50 -5.04 -8.23 6.26
C LEU A 50 -4.27 -8.57 7.54
N VAL A 51 -4.84 -8.30 8.71
CA VAL A 51 -4.26 -8.66 10.01
C VAL A 51 -4.09 -10.17 10.10
N ALA A 52 -5.15 -10.93 9.87
CA ALA A 52 -5.14 -12.39 9.94
C ALA A 52 -4.12 -13.03 8.99
N ARG A 53 -3.88 -12.41 7.82
CA ARG A 53 -2.87 -12.89 6.86
C ARG A 53 -1.42 -12.68 7.31
N ILE A 54 -1.14 -11.69 8.15
CA ILE A 54 0.24 -11.31 8.50
C ILE A 54 0.57 -11.54 9.98
N GLU A 55 -0.41 -11.83 10.84
CA GLU A 55 -0.21 -11.86 12.29
C GLU A 55 0.78 -12.92 12.76
N ASP A 56 0.85 -14.05 12.06
CA ASP A 56 1.74 -15.18 12.37
C ASP A 56 3.17 -15.01 11.82
N ASP A 57 3.48 -13.90 11.14
CA ASP A 57 4.81 -13.69 10.59
C ASP A 57 5.85 -13.48 11.71
N ALA A 58 6.97 -14.20 11.60
CA ALA A 58 8.08 -14.14 12.55
C ALA A 58 8.64 -12.72 12.75
N VAL A 59 8.44 -11.80 11.81
CA VAL A 59 8.84 -10.39 11.93
C VAL A 59 8.09 -9.66 13.06
N PHE A 60 6.92 -10.18 13.46
CA PHE A 60 6.15 -9.69 14.59
C PHE A 60 6.45 -10.42 15.90
N VAL A 61 7.34 -11.42 15.91
CA VAL A 61 7.76 -12.08 17.14
C VAL A 61 8.95 -11.33 17.74
N ASN A 62 8.82 -10.89 18.99
CA ASN A 62 9.92 -10.31 19.75
C ASN A 62 10.43 -11.32 20.79
N ASN A 63 11.70 -11.72 20.68
CA ASN A 63 12.34 -12.68 21.60
C ASN A 63 12.82 -12.04 22.91
N SER A 64 12.36 -10.84 23.26
CA SER A 64 12.78 -10.14 24.48
C SER A 64 11.68 -10.17 25.54
N ASP A 65 12.00 -10.66 26.72
CA ASP A 65 11.06 -10.77 27.86
C ASP A 65 10.62 -9.41 28.45
N SER A 66 11.24 -8.30 28.03
CA SER A 66 11.11 -6.98 28.66
C SER A 66 10.51 -5.89 27.77
N ALA A 67 10.24 -6.17 26.50
CA ALA A 67 9.62 -5.21 25.59
C ALA A 67 8.34 -5.79 24.97
N HIS A 68 7.19 -5.33 25.48
CA HIS A 68 5.89 -5.58 24.87
C HIS A 68 5.87 -4.96 23.48
N GLN A 69 5.77 -5.82 22.47
CA GLN A 69 5.56 -5.37 21.10
C GLN A 69 4.10 -4.95 20.93
N ALA A 70 3.87 -3.85 20.20
CA ALA A 70 2.52 -3.44 19.85
C ALA A 70 1.80 -4.50 19.00
N PRO A 71 0.48 -4.67 19.16
CA PRO A 71 -0.35 -5.54 18.33
C PRO A 71 -0.13 -5.31 16.83
N VAL A 72 -0.26 -6.38 16.04
CA VAL A 72 -0.12 -6.32 14.58
C VAL A 72 -1.13 -5.35 13.97
N GLU A 73 -2.35 -5.29 14.51
CA GLU A 73 -3.39 -4.32 14.13
C GLU A 73 -2.90 -2.87 14.21
N GLU A 74 -2.24 -2.49 15.31
CA GLU A 74 -1.70 -1.13 15.48
C GLU A 74 -0.59 -0.84 14.46
N GLN A 75 0.31 -1.80 14.24
CA GLN A 75 1.41 -1.65 13.28
C GLN A 75 0.88 -1.49 11.85
N LEU A 76 -0.14 -2.29 11.49
CA LEU A 76 -0.80 -2.22 10.19
C LEU A 76 -1.55 -0.89 10.03
N ALA A 77 -2.33 -0.47 11.03
CA ALA A 77 -3.08 0.79 10.97
C ALA A 77 -2.19 2.01 10.82
N VAL A 78 -1.06 2.07 11.53
CA VAL A 78 -0.06 3.14 11.36
C VAL A 78 0.50 3.16 9.95
N THR A 79 0.79 1.98 9.39
CA THR A 79 1.33 1.83 8.04
C THR A 79 0.32 2.29 6.99
N LEU A 80 -0.94 1.82 7.09
CA LEU A 80 -2.03 2.20 6.18
C LEU A 80 -2.40 3.67 6.29
N TYR A 81 -2.44 4.24 7.50
CA TYR A 81 -2.64 5.67 7.70
C TYR A 81 -1.59 6.45 6.92
N ARG A 82 -0.31 6.10 7.06
CA ARG A 82 0.74 6.81 6.33
C ARG A 82 0.64 6.66 4.81
N PHE A 83 0.28 5.47 4.30
CA PHE A 83 0.08 5.25 2.86
C PHE A 83 -1.16 5.94 2.30
N GLY A 84 -2.17 6.18 3.15
CA GLY A 84 -3.41 6.83 2.75
C GLY A 84 -3.38 8.36 2.75
N HIS A 85 -2.25 8.97 3.12
CA HIS A 85 -2.10 10.41 3.27
C HIS A 85 -0.89 10.91 2.48
N ASP A 86 -1.02 12.11 1.91
CA ASP A 86 0.04 12.80 1.16
C ASP A 86 0.43 14.13 1.85
N GLY A 87 1.55 14.70 1.42
CA GLY A 87 2.03 15.99 1.90
C GLY A 87 2.42 15.97 3.38
N ASN A 88 2.05 17.02 4.13
CA ASN A 88 2.45 17.17 5.53
C ASN A 88 1.87 16.07 6.45
N ALA A 89 0.72 15.49 6.09
CA ALA A 89 0.07 14.41 6.84
C ALA A 89 0.80 13.05 6.69
N ALA A 90 1.58 12.87 5.60
CA ALA A 90 2.41 11.69 5.35
C ALA A 90 3.76 11.70 6.09
N GLY A 91 4.07 12.81 6.76
CA GLY A 91 5.32 13.01 7.46
C GLY A 91 5.45 12.09 8.68
N LEU A 92 6.66 11.58 8.94
CA LEU A 92 6.93 10.70 10.08
C LEU A 92 6.51 11.29 11.43
N GLN A 93 6.63 12.63 11.60
CA GLN A 93 6.17 13.29 12.82
C GLN A 93 4.65 13.32 12.90
N ALA A 94 3.96 13.69 11.82
CA ALA A 94 2.50 13.74 11.79
C ALA A 94 1.87 12.37 12.08
N THR A 95 2.42 11.31 11.48
CA THR A 95 2.00 9.93 11.78
C THR A 95 2.26 9.56 13.24
N ALA A 96 3.42 9.93 13.78
CA ALA A 96 3.77 9.68 15.18
C ALA A 96 2.83 10.40 16.15
N ASP A 97 2.50 11.66 15.86
CA ASP A 97 1.57 12.48 16.67
C ASP A 97 0.16 11.90 16.63
N TRP A 98 -0.34 11.52 15.45
CA TRP A 98 -1.64 10.88 15.27
C TRP A 98 -1.75 9.56 16.05
N ALA A 99 -0.69 8.74 15.99
CA ALA A 99 -0.65 7.45 16.65
C ALA A 99 -0.19 7.51 18.12
N GLY A 100 0.26 8.65 18.63
CA GLY A 100 0.80 8.78 20.00
C GLY A 100 2.07 7.96 20.25
N ILE A 101 2.83 7.63 19.21
CA ILE A 101 4.05 6.79 19.28
C ILE A 101 5.32 7.58 18.90
N GLY A 102 6.50 6.97 19.07
CA GLY A 102 7.75 7.59 18.62
C GLY A 102 7.93 7.50 17.09
N LYS A 103 8.61 8.49 16.49
CA LYS A 103 9.02 8.47 15.06
C LYS A 103 9.71 7.16 14.65
N GLY A 104 10.60 6.64 15.51
CA GLY A 104 11.29 5.37 15.25
C GLY A 104 10.34 4.17 15.23
N SER A 105 9.28 4.20 16.05
CA SER A 105 8.23 3.16 16.04
C SER A 105 7.46 3.16 14.73
N VAL A 106 7.12 4.32 14.17
CA VAL A 106 6.46 4.43 12.85
C VAL A 106 7.30 3.72 11.78
N GLN A 107 8.61 3.99 11.73
CA GLN A 107 9.51 3.36 10.76
C GLN A 107 9.61 1.85 10.97
N ASN A 108 9.73 1.40 12.22
CA ASN A 108 9.80 -0.02 12.54
C ASN A 108 8.51 -0.76 12.17
N TYR A 109 7.35 -0.17 12.45
CA TYR A 109 6.05 -0.77 12.13
C TYR A 109 5.90 -0.94 10.62
N MET A 110 6.22 0.10 9.86
CA MET A 110 6.22 0.01 8.40
C MET A 110 7.18 -1.04 7.88
N HIS A 111 8.39 -1.11 8.42
CA HIS A 111 9.36 -2.12 7.98
C HIS A 111 8.84 -3.53 8.22
N ARG A 112 8.24 -3.79 9.39
CA ARG A 112 7.67 -5.11 9.73
C ARG A 112 6.48 -5.46 8.84
N VAL A 113 5.51 -4.55 8.69
CA VAL A 113 4.33 -4.74 7.85
C VAL A 113 4.73 -4.96 6.39
N MET A 114 5.63 -4.14 5.85
CA MET A 114 6.12 -4.32 4.48
C MET A 114 6.88 -5.64 4.31
N THR A 115 7.66 -6.05 5.30
CA THR A 115 8.38 -7.35 5.27
C THR A 115 7.38 -8.51 5.22
N ALA A 116 6.34 -8.50 6.06
CA ALA A 116 5.34 -9.54 6.10
C ALA A 116 4.50 -9.60 4.82
N LEU A 117 4.09 -8.43 4.28
CA LEU A 117 3.28 -8.36 3.05
C LEU A 117 4.07 -8.78 1.80
N LEU A 118 5.36 -8.46 1.74
CA LEU A 118 6.21 -8.76 0.59
C LEU A 118 6.90 -10.12 0.68
N ARG A 119 6.74 -10.84 1.79
CA ARG A 119 7.31 -12.17 1.93
C ARG A 119 6.66 -13.14 0.95
N PRO A 120 7.45 -13.96 0.23
CA PRO A 120 6.91 -14.99 -0.65
C PRO A 120 6.01 -15.98 0.09
N GLU A 121 6.33 -16.30 1.35
CA GLU A 121 5.63 -17.30 2.15
C GLU A 121 4.19 -16.89 2.48
N THR A 122 3.94 -15.58 2.64
CA THR A 122 2.61 -15.01 2.90
C THR A 122 1.69 -15.12 1.68
N GLN A 123 2.23 -15.38 0.48
CA GLN A 123 1.53 -15.44 -0.82
C GLN A 123 0.69 -14.20 -1.17
N PHE A 124 0.69 -13.17 -0.31
CA PHE A 124 -0.16 -12.00 -0.42
C PHE A 124 0.02 -11.30 -1.76
N MET A 125 1.26 -11.07 -2.19
CA MET A 125 1.54 -10.45 -3.48
C MET A 125 1.08 -11.31 -4.67
N GLN A 126 1.12 -12.64 -4.55
CA GLN A 126 0.67 -13.53 -5.62
C GLN A 126 -0.86 -13.56 -5.73
N ASP A 127 -1.55 -13.51 -4.59
CA ASP A 127 -3.02 -13.46 -4.55
C ASP A 127 -3.58 -12.10 -4.97
N ALA A 128 -2.98 -11.04 -4.42
CA ALA A 128 -3.48 -9.69 -4.53
C ALA A 128 -3.02 -8.99 -5.81
N VAL A 129 -1.89 -9.41 -6.39
CA VAL A 129 -1.25 -8.78 -7.55
C VAL A 129 -0.87 -9.85 -8.59
N ARG A 130 -1.86 -10.46 -9.23
CA ARG A 130 -1.67 -11.39 -10.37
C ARG A 130 -2.18 -10.82 -11.69
N LEU A 131 -2.23 -11.62 -12.74
CA LEU A 131 -3.02 -11.30 -13.93
C LEU A 131 -4.42 -11.91 -13.79
N PRO A 132 -5.46 -11.29 -14.38
CA PRO A 132 -6.79 -11.88 -14.43
C PRO A 132 -6.74 -13.20 -15.20
N THR A 133 -7.44 -14.20 -14.69
CA THR A 133 -7.69 -15.47 -15.38
C THR A 133 -8.63 -15.26 -16.58
N GLU A 134 -8.64 -16.18 -17.54
CA GLU A 134 -9.55 -16.07 -18.69
C GLU A 134 -11.02 -16.04 -18.26
N ASP A 135 -11.39 -16.79 -17.22
CA ASP A 135 -12.75 -16.78 -16.66
C ASP A 135 -13.11 -15.41 -16.08
N GLU A 136 -12.21 -14.81 -15.27
CA GLU A 136 -12.41 -13.46 -14.71
C GLU A 136 -12.49 -12.38 -15.81
N LYS A 137 -11.77 -12.56 -16.92
CA LYS A 137 -11.87 -11.68 -18.09
C LYS A 137 -13.22 -11.83 -18.77
N GLU A 138 -13.70 -13.05 -18.93
CA GLU A 138 -14.98 -13.34 -19.58
C GLU A 138 -16.17 -12.82 -18.77
N ASP A 139 -16.14 -13.01 -17.45
CA ASP A 139 -17.13 -12.43 -16.53
C ASP A 139 -17.13 -10.90 -16.63
N ALA A 140 -15.94 -10.28 -16.68
CA ALA A 140 -15.82 -8.83 -16.84
C ALA A 140 -16.37 -8.34 -18.20
N LYS A 141 -16.08 -9.06 -19.28
CA LYS A 141 -16.63 -8.78 -20.62
C LYS A 141 -18.16 -8.87 -20.62
N GLN A 142 -18.71 -9.91 -20.01
CA GLN A 142 -20.15 -10.09 -19.87
C GLN A 142 -20.77 -8.95 -19.07
N TRP A 143 -20.20 -8.62 -17.92
CA TRP A 143 -20.67 -7.50 -17.10
C TRP A 143 -20.66 -6.18 -17.86
N VAL A 144 -19.61 -5.89 -18.64
CA VAL A 144 -19.56 -4.68 -19.46
C VAL A 144 -20.63 -4.68 -20.53
N GLU A 145 -20.86 -5.81 -21.21
CA GLU A 145 -21.92 -5.90 -22.22
C GLU A 145 -23.31 -5.68 -21.62
N GLU A 146 -23.59 -6.25 -20.44
CA GLU A 146 -24.85 -6.11 -19.71
C GLU A 146 -25.09 -4.68 -19.18
N ASN A 147 -24.04 -3.98 -18.76
CA ASN A 147 -24.13 -2.65 -18.16
C ASN A 147 -23.82 -1.50 -19.14
N SER A 148 -23.44 -1.82 -20.39
CA SER A 148 -23.20 -0.84 -21.45
C SER A 148 -23.78 -1.31 -22.79
N CYS A 149 -22.96 -1.83 -23.71
CA CYS A 149 -23.42 -2.52 -24.91
C CYS A 149 -22.35 -3.48 -25.45
N ARG A 150 -22.76 -4.38 -26.36
CA ARG A 150 -21.88 -5.39 -26.97
C ARG A 150 -20.61 -4.83 -27.61
N ALA A 151 -20.67 -3.62 -28.19
CA ALA A 151 -19.49 -2.97 -28.78
C ALA A 151 -18.41 -2.65 -27.74
N TRP A 152 -18.78 -2.44 -26.48
CA TRP A 152 -17.87 -2.17 -25.38
C TRP A 152 -17.39 -3.41 -24.65
N ARG A 153 -17.79 -4.63 -25.06
CA ARG A 153 -17.35 -5.89 -24.45
C ARG A 153 -15.83 -5.97 -24.28
N GLY A 154 -15.06 -5.44 -25.23
CA GLY A 154 -13.60 -5.38 -25.18
C GLY A 154 -13.01 -4.45 -24.09
N GLY A 155 -13.81 -3.51 -23.56
CA GLY A 155 -13.46 -2.57 -22.50
C GLY A 155 -13.61 -3.15 -21.08
N TRP A 156 -13.31 -4.44 -20.91
CA TRP A 156 -13.49 -5.19 -19.65
C TRP A 156 -12.45 -4.84 -18.56
N CYS A 157 -11.40 -4.09 -18.90
CA CYS A 157 -10.32 -3.72 -18.00
C CYS A 157 -10.12 -2.20 -17.99
N PHE A 158 -10.01 -1.63 -16.79
CA PHE A 158 -9.61 -0.24 -16.59
C PHE A 158 -8.14 -0.20 -16.22
N VAL A 159 -7.33 0.54 -16.97
CA VAL A 159 -5.91 0.72 -16.69
C VAL A 159 -5.69 2.16 -16.26
N ASP A 160 -5.12 2.34 -15.07
CA ASP A 160 -4.63 3.64 -14.61
C ASP A 160 -3.13 3.57 -14.34
N GLY A 161 -2.43 4.67 -14.62
CA GLY A 161 -0.98 4.73 -14.59
C GLY A 161 -0.47 5.91 -13.76
N THR A 162 0.48 5.66 -12.87
CA THR A 162 1.20 6.71 -12.14
C THR A 162 2.65 6.74 -12.58
N LEU A 163 3.15 7.95 -12.87
CA LEU A 163 4.55 8.20 -13.17
C LEU A 163 5.34 8.47 -11.88
N VAL A 164 6.30 7.60 -11.57
CA VAL A 164 7.25 7.78 -10.46
C VAL A 164 8.49 8.50 -10.97
N PRO A 165 8.77 9.75 -10.54
CA PRO A 165 9.91 10.50 -11.04
C PRO A 165 11.23 9.89 -10.59
N LEU A 166 12.18 9.80 -11.52
CA LEU A 166 13.54 9.35 -11.30
C LEU A 166 14.45 10.56 -11.08
N ALA A 167 15.32 10.47 -10.07
CA ALA A 167 16.29 11.53 -9.77
C ALA A 167 17.39 11.66 -10.84
N ARG A 168 17.64 10.60 -11.61
CA ARG A 168 18.66 10.55 -12.66
C ARG A 168 18.15 9.76 -13.86
N ARG A 169 18.72 10.07 -15.02
CA ARG A 169 18.55 9.29 -16.24
C ARG A 169 19.00 7.84 -16.03
N PRO A 170 18.17 6.83 -16.36
CA PRO A 170 18.59 5.43 -16.38
C PRO A 170 19.78 5.21 -17.32
N ALA A 171 20.72 4.36 -16.92
CA ALA A 171 21.89 4.03 -17.73
C ALA A 171 21.50 3.25 -19.01
N TRP A 172 20.45 2.44 -18.92
CA TRP A 172 19.90 1.65 -20.02
C TRP A 172 18.59 2.28 -20.50
N TYR A 173 18.44 2.42 -21.81
CA TYR A 173 17.22 2.95 -22.45
C TYR A 173 16.76 4.31 -21.89
N GLY A 174 17.68 5.18 -21.49
CA GLY A 174 17.36 6.44 -20.79
C GLY A 174 16.32 7.32 -21.50
N GLU A 175 16.37 7.42 -22.84
CA GLU A 175 15.38 8.17 -23.64
C GLU A 175 13.97 7.62 -23.46
N SER A 176 13.84 6.31 -23.31
CA SER A 176 12.57 5.63 -23.18
C SER A 176 11.92 5.88 -21.81
N TYR A 177 12.62 6.48 -20.83
CA TYR A 177 12.03 6.91 -19.56
C TYR A 177 11.73 8.41 -19.53
N PHE A 178 11.98 9.13 -20.62
CA PHE A 178 11.77 10.57 -20.68
C PHE A 178 10.31 10.89 -20.99
N ASP A 179 9.58 11.39 -19.99
CA ASP A 179 8.15 11.66 -20.11
C ASP A 179 7.84 12.99 -20.83
N ARG A 180 6.57 13.15 -21.23
CA ARG A 180 6.02 14.40 -21.81
C ARG A 180 6.23 15.63 -20.92
N LYS A 181 6.48 15.46 -19.61
CA LYS A 181 6.76 16.55 -18.66
C LYS A 181 8.26 16.85 -18.57
N SER A 182 9.05 16.34 -19.51
CA SER A 182 10.50 16.52 -19.61
C SER A 182 11.26 16.02 -18.37
N ARG A 183 10.80 14.92 -17.77
CA ARG A 183 11.44 14.26 -16.62
C ARG A 183 11.63 12.79 -16.89
N TYR A 184 12.65 12.20 -16.27
CA TYR A 184 12.77 10.75 -16.25
C TYR A 184 11.76 10.18 -15.26
N SER A 185 10.93 9.21 -15.66
CA SER A 185 9.96 8.58 -14.77
C SER A 185 9.70 7.11 -15.13
N LEU A 186 9.29 6.33 -14.12
CA LEU A 186 8.79 4.97 -14.29
C LEU A 186 7.27 4.99 -14.36
N ASN A 187 6.69 4.27 -15.31
CA ASN A 187 5.26 4.07 -15.37
C ASN A 187 4.88 2.85 -14.52
N ILE A 188 4.03 3.05 -13.52
CA ILE A 188 3.41 1.96 -12.77
C ILE A 188 1.94 1.94 -13.16
N GLN A 189 1.49 0.83 -13.76
CA GLN A 189 0.11 0.66 -14.20
C GLN A 189 -0.64 -0.33 -13.31
N VAL A 190 -1.86 0.03 -12.94
CA VAL A 190 -2.80 -0.85 -12.23
C VAL A 190 -3.98 -1.09 -13.15
N SER A 191 -4.21 -2.36 -13.46
CA SER A 191 -5.36 -2.87 -14.20
C SER A 191 -6.43 -3.36 -13.21
N VAL A 192 -7.66 -2.89 -13.34
CA VAL A 192 -8.79 -3.27 -12.47
C VAL A 192 -9.91 -3.85 -13.33
N VAL A 193 -10.46 -4.98 -12.88
CA VAL A 193 -11.65 -5.60 -13.50
C VAL A 193 -12.90 -5.30 -12.66
N PRO A 194 -14.02 -4.92 -13.30
CA PRO A 194 -15.21 -4.40 -12.62
C PRO A 194 -15.90 -5.42 -11.71
N VAL A 195 -15.87 -6.71 -12.05
CA VAL A 195 -16.62 -7.76 -11.33
C VAL A 195 -15.92 -8.16 -10.04
N HIS A 196 -14.60 -8.31 -10.08
CA HIS A 196 -13.84 -8.86 -8.96
C HIS A 196 -13.22 -7.78 -8.06
N GLN A 197 -13.25 -6.50 -8.47
CA GLN A 197 -12.56 -5.37 -7.82
C GLN A 197 -11.09 -5.66 -7.45
N ARG A 198 -10.48 -6.63 -8.13
CA ARG A 198 -9.08 -7.02 -7.93
C ARG A 198 -8.18 -6.07 -8.70
N ARG A 199 -7.07 -5.70 -8.08
CA ARG A 199 -6.03 -4.85 -8.67
C ARG A 199 -4.94 -5.73 -9.22
N TYR A 200 -4.57 -5.51 -10.46
CA TYR A 200 -3.48 -6.23 -11.12
C TYR A 200 -2.39 -5.20 -11.41
N MET A 201 -1.21 -5.34 -10.82
CA MET A 201 -0.09 -4.47 -11.21
C MET A 201 0.59 -5.05 -12.43
N TYR A 202 0.60 -4.24 -13.48
CA TYR A 202 1.49 -4.41 -14.58
C TYR A 202 2.60 -3.38 -14.37
N SER A 203 3.85 -3.84 -14.30
CA SER A 203 5.01 -2.94 -14.37
C SER A 203 5.40 -2.87 -15.83
N PRO A 204 4.89 -1.91 -16.61
CA PRO A 204 5.37 -1.77 -17.96
C PRO A 204 6.75 -1.08 -17.93
N GLY A 205 7.52 -1.27 -18.99
CA GLY A 205 8.83 -0.66 -19.13
C GLY A 205 8.71 0.85 -19.46
N PRO A 206 9.43 1.36 -20.47
CA PRO A 206 9.53 2.79 -20.76
C PRO A 206 8.21 3.57 -20.85
N THR A 207 8.24 4.91 -20.75
CA THR A 207 7.07 5.81 -20.67
C THR A 207 6.00 5.60 -21.76
N ASP A 208 6.37 5.01 -22.89
CA ASP A 208 5.51 4.70 -24.04
C ASP A 208 5.10 3.21 -24.13
N SER A 209 5.21 2.47 -23.04
CA SER A 209 4.78 1.08 -22.99
C SER A 209 3.26 1.00 -23.03
N GLU A 210 2.73 0.57 -24.18
CA GLU A 210 1.32 0.24 -24.33
C GLU A 210 0.93 -0.83 -23.31
N PRO A 211 -0.28 -0.75 -22.72
CA PRO A 211 -0.85 -1.88 -21.99
C PRO A 211 -0.86 -3.11 -22.91
N PRO A 212 -0.77 -4.34 -22.38
CA PRO A 212 -0.76 -5.54 -23.21
C PRO A 212 -1.92 -5.47 -24.19
N GLN A 213 -1.58 -5.33 -25.48
CA GLN A 213 -2.57 -5.32 -26.54
C GLN A 213 -3.41 -6.58 -26.39
N LEU A 214 -4.73 -6.40 -26.33
CA LEU A 214 -5.69 -7.48 -26.56
C LEU A 214 -5.34 -8.03 -27.93
N ALA A 215 -4.64 -9.16 -27.95
CA ALA A 215 -4.32 -9.87 -29.18
C ALA A 215 -5.64 -10.17 -29.87
N HIS A 216 -5.92 -9.43 -30.94
CA HIS A 216 -6.98 -9.76 -31.87
C HIS A 216 -6.53 -11.02 -32.62
N HIS A 217 -7.08 -12.16 -32.23
CA HIS A 217 -7.28 -13.32 -33.10
C HIS A 217 -8.57 -14.01 -32.73
#